data_AF-A0A8X7CAH8-F1
#
_entry.id   AF-A0A8X7CAH8-F1
#
_cell.length_a   1.000
_cell.length_b   1.000
_cell.length_c   1.000
_cell.angle_alpha   90.00
_cell.angle_beta   90.00
_cell.angle_gamma   90.00
#
_symmetry.space_group_name_H-M   'P 1'
#
loop_
_entity.id
_entity.type
_entity.pdbx_description
1 polymer ?
#
loop_
_entity_poly.entity_id
_entity_poly.type
_entity_poly.pdbx_seq_one_letter_code
_entity_poly.pdbx_strand_id
1 'polypeptide(L)'
;MSLDNERELVDFVKCSKILADAKMDLHLWTYGPVGEVVRSALEGLNVESTSENIVPILGIMWDRKGDAFYVESKTGLVSENLDKREVLSPKQTMFDPLGFLMPVLLNSKLLLQKMWACGVGWDTPLPVNIKSKYLKWYNRLEVLNELRIPRRMEFMDKSFWLLHVASCIV
;
A
#
# COMPACT_ATOMS: atom_id res chain seq x y z
N MET A 1 16.26 0.14 2.16
CA MET A 1 17.17 -0.93 1.68
C MET A 1 16.74 -2.18 2.43
N SER A 2 16.32 -3.23 1.74
CA SER A 2 15.95 -4.49 2.41
C SER A 2 17.20 -5.15 2.99
N LEU A 3 17.09 -5.78 4.15
CA LEU A 3 18.19 -6.47 4.80
C LEU A 3 17.85 -7.96 4.89
N ASP A 4 18.82 -8.77 4.52
CA ASP A 4 18.61 -10.18 4.25
C ASP A 4 18.88 -11.02 5.52
N ASN A 5 19.63 -10.51 6.49
CA ASN A 5 19.93 -11.28 7.72
C ASN A 5 20.29 -10.40 8.91
N GLU A 6 20.41 -11.02 10.09
CA GLU A 6 20.75 -10.33 11.35
C GLU A 6 22.14 -9.68 11.31
N ARG A 7 23.10 -10.22 10.55
CA ARG A 7 24.42 -9.59 10.40
C ARG A 7 24.33 -8.29 9.62
N GLU A 8 23.62 -8.31 8.50
CA GLU A 8 23.33 -7.10 7.71
C GLU A 8 22.57 -6.05 8.52
N LEU A 9 21.67 -6.49 9.42
CA LEU A 9 21.01 -5.59 10.36
C LEU A 9 21.98 -4.93 11.32
N VAL A 10 22.91 -5.69 11.92
CA VAL A 10 23.94 -5.12 12.80
C VAL A 10 24.82 -4.12 12.03
N ASP A 11 25.21 -4.45 10.81
CA ASP A 11 26.03 -3.57 9.98
C ASP A 11 25.26 -2.30 9.56
N PHE A 12 23.98 -2.44 9.23
CA PHE A 12 23.09 -1.31 8.95
C PHE A 12 22.95 -0.37 10.15
N VAL A 13 22.78 -0.91 11.37
CA VAL A 13 22.68 -0.11 12.60
C VAL A 13 23.98 0.65 12.85
N LYS A 14 25.14 0.01 12.64
CA LYS A 14 26.45 0.69 12.74
C LYS A 14 26.57 1.83 11.74
N CYS A 15 26.26 1.59 10.47
CA CYS A 15 26.30 2.61 9.42
C CYS A 15 25.35 3.77 9.72
N SER A 16 24.17 3.47 10.28
CA SER A 16 23.18 4.49 10.65
C SER A 16 23.69 5.44 11.74
N LYS A 17 24.45 4.92 12.73
CA LYS A 17 25.08 5.74 13.77
C LYS A 17 26.15 6.69 13.20
N ILE A 18 26.98 6.19 12.28
CA ILE A 18 28.00 7.00 11.60
C ILE A 18 27.34 8.16 10.80
N LEU A 19 26.21 7.88 10.15
CA LEU A 19 25.47 8.90 9.40
C LEU A 19 24.82 9.93 10.33
N ALA A 20 24.26 9.49 11.46
CA ALA A 20 23.73 10.39 12.49
C ALA A 20 24.82 11.31 13.05
N ASP A 21 26.02 10.80 13.33
CA ASP A 21 27.18 11.61 13.75
C ASP A 21 27.57 12.67 12.70
N ALA A 22 27.37 12.36 11.42
CA ALA A 22 27.57 13.28 10.30
C ALA A 22 26.39 14.25 10.07
N LYS A 23 25.40 14.30 10.98
CA LYS A 23 24.14 15.05 10.85
C LYS A 23 23.32 14.68 9.61
N MET A 24 23.48 13.46 9.11
CA MET A 24 22.64 12.89 8.06
C MET A 24 21.57 12.02 8.72
N ASP A 25 20.48 12.66 9.15
CA ASP A 25 19.38 11.98 9.83
C ASP A 25 18.64 11.03 8.88
N LEU A 26 18.74 9.74 9.17
CA LEU A 26 17.98 8.71 8.47
C LEU A 26 16.58 8.61 9.08
N HIS A 27 15.56 8.98 8.31
CA HIS A 27 14.19 8.59 8.62
C HIS A 27 13.98 7.13 8.21
N LEU A 28 14.05 6.24 9.22
CA LEU A 28 13.80 4.83 9.04
C LEU A 28 12.30 4.56 9.06
N TRP A 29 11.75 4.10 7.94
CA TRP A 29 10.35 3.71 7.85
C TRP A 29 10.21 2.22 8.18
N THR A 30 9.90 1.97 9.45
CA THR A 30 9.26 0.75 9.96
C THR A 30 10.06 -0.56 9.83
N TYR A 31 9.85 -1.44 10.80
CA TYR A 31 10.45 -2.76 10.87
C TYR A 31 9.36 -3.80 11.20
N GLY A 32 9.56 -5.05 10.75
CA GLY A 32 8.76 -6.22 11.20
C GLY A 32 9.04 -6.55 12.68
N PRO A 33 8.28 -7.42 13.35
CA PRO A 33 8.36 -7.62 14.80
C PRO A 33 9.81 -7.86 15.27
N VAL A 34 10.32 -6.89 16.04
CA VAL A 34 11.70 -6.84 16.50
C VAL A 34 11.86 -7.69 17.76
N GLY A 35 12.78 -8.65 17.71
CA GLY A 35 13.28 -9.32 18.91
C GLY A 35 14.01 -8.33 19.81
N GLU A 36 13.99 -8.56 21.11
CA GLU A 36 14.50 -7.66 22.17
C GLU A 36 15.95 -7.16 21.92
N VAL A 37 16.78 -7.99 21.29
CA VAL A 37 18.19 -7.73 20.92
C VAL A 37 18.36 -6.53 20.00
N VAL A 38 17.52 -6.38 18.98
CA VAL A 38 17.61 -5.30 17.99
C VAL A 38 17.15 -3.97 18.60
N ARG A 39 16.24 -4.04 19.58
CA ARG A 39 15.70 -2.86 20.28
C ARG A 39 16.77 -2.13 21.09
N SER A 40 17.64 -2.89 21.77
CA SER A 40 18.81 -2.33 22.49
C SER A 40 19.87 -1.77 21.54
N ALA A 41 20.10 -2.41 20.39
CA ALA A 41 21.09 -1.92 19.41
C ALA A 41 20.71 -0.56 18.79
N LEU A 42 19.41 -0.25 18.73
CA LEU A 42 18.83 0.95 18.14
C LEU A 42 18.67 2.12 19.13
N GLU A 43 19.00 1.94 20.42
CA GLU A 43 19.00 3.04 21.39
C GLU A 43 19.91 4.19 20.90
N GLY A 44 19.34 5.39 20.76
CA GLY A 44 20.03 6.60 20.31
C GLY A 44 19.84 6.98 18.83
N LEU A 45 19.16 6.16 18.01
CA LEU A 45 18.76 6.54 16.65
C LEU A 45 17.34 7.12 16.64
N ASN A 46 17.09 8.13 15.80
CA ASN A 46 15.78 8.76 15.63
C ASN A 46 14.86 7.87 14.77
N VAL A 47 14.49 6.71 15.32
CA VAL A 47 13.65 5.73 14.65
C VAL A 47 12.20 5.97 15.03
N GLU A 48 11.39 6.42 14.08
CA GLU A 48 9.92 6.36 14.19
C GLU A 48 9.48 4.89 14.13
N SER A 49 9.62 4.18 15.25
CA SER A 49 8.98 2.88 15.41
C SER A 49 7.51 3.13 15.70
N THR A 50 6.68 3.20 14.67
CA THR A 50 5.25 3.00 14.88
C THR A 50 5.09 1.61 15.50
N SER A 51 4.58 1.54 16.73
CA SER A 51 4.23 0.28 17.41
C SER A 51 2.96 -0.35 16.82
N GLU A 52 2.31 0.34 15.87
CA GLU A 52 1.03 -0.05 15.25
C GLU A 52 1.17 -1.26 14.33
N ASN A 53 0.49 -2.36 14.63
CA ASN A 53 0.62 -3.59 13.84
C ASN A 53 0.24 -3.42 12.37
N ILE A 54 -0.71 -2.52 12.08
CA ILE A 54 -1.18 -2.19 10.73
C ILE A 54 -0.60 -0.84 10.36
N VAL A 55 0.10 -0.79 9.22
CA VAL A 55 0.72 0.45 8.71
C VAL A 55 0.24 0.71 7.28
N PRO A 56 -0.28 1.92 6.97
CA PRO A 56 -0.55 2.30 5.60
C PRO A 56 0.75 2.56 4.85
N ILE A 57 0.96 1.90 3.71
CA ILE A 57 2.11 2.06 2.84
C ILE A 57 1.60 2.28 1.42
N LEU A 58 1.93 3.40 0.79
CA LEU A 58 1.62 3.66 -0.64
C LEU A 58 0.14 3.38 -1.00
N GLY A 59 -0.81 3.68 -0.12
CA GLY A 59 -2.25 3.48 -0.36
C GLY A 59 -2.77 2.05 -0.16
N ILE A 60 -1.93 1.13 0.34
CA ILE A 60 -2.31 -0.21 0.78
C ILE A 60 -1.99 -0.39 2.27
N MET A 61 -2.62 -1.35 2.93
CA MET A 61 -2.36 -1.66 4.34
C MET A 61 -1.36 -2.81 4.45
N TRP A 62 -0.41 -2.68 5.37
CA TRP A 62 0.52 -3.75 5.73
C TRP A 62 0.25 -4.23 7.15
N ASP A 63 -0.19 -5.48 7.28
CA ASP A 63 -0.17 -6.21 8.55
C ASP A 63 1.25 -6.74 8.81
N ARG A 64 1.95 -6.11 9.75
CA ARG A 64 3.33 -6.46 10.09
C ARG A 64 3.45 -7.77 10.88
N LYS A 65 2.38 -8.17 11.58
CA LYS A 65 2.38 -9.39 12.38
C LYS A 65 2.14 -10.61 11.50
N GLY A 66 1.18 -10.51 10.58
CA GLY A 66 0.88 -11.54 9.58
C GLY A 66 1.78 -11.49 8.34
N ASP A 67 2.61 -10.45 8.23
CA ASP A 67 3.46 -10.15 7.07
C ASP A 67 2.72 -10.16 5.72
N ALA A 68 1.58 -9.47 5.68
CA ALA A 68 0.69 -9.47 4.52
C ALA A 68 0.21 -8.07 4.16
N PHE A 69 0.12 -7.80 2.86
CA PHE A 69 -0.55 -6.63 2.30
C PHE A 69 -2.03 -6.90 2.10
N TYR A 70 -2.83 -5.87 2.31
CA TYR A 70 -4.26 -5.88 2.00
C TYR A 70 -4.76 -4.49 1.67
N VAL A 71 -6.00 -4.40 1.19
CA VAL A 71 -6.66 -3.13 0.86
C VAL A 71 -7.96 -3.05 1.62
N GLU A 72 -8.25 -1.86 2.16
CA GLU A 72 -9.57 -1.56 2.69
C GLU A 72 -10.42 -0.91 1.59
N SER A 73 -11.31 -1.71 1.01
CA SER A 73 -12.35 -1.24 0.13
C SER A 73 -13.58 -0.82 0.94
N LYS A 74 -13.80 0.48 1.06
CA LYS A 74 -15.05 1.06 1.59
C LYS A 74 -16.02 1.27 0.44
N THR A 75 -16.81 0.26 0.14
CA THR A 75 -18.02 0.41 -0.68
C THR A 75 -19.13 1.00 0.18
N GLY A 76 -19.79 2.04 -0.33
CA GLY A 76 -20.88 2.70 0.36
C GLY A 76 -22.04 2.98 -0.57
N LEU A 77 -23.02 3.73 -0.05
CA LEU A 77 -24.12 4.24 -0.87
C LEU A 77 -23.55 5.14 -1.97
N VAL A 78 -23.88 4.83 -3.21
CA VAL A 78 -23.51 5.60 -4.39
C VAL A 78 -24.67 6.53 -4.75
N SER A 79 -24.37 7.78 -5.08
CA SER A 79 -25.35 8.78 -5.53
C SER A 79 -26.22 8.25 -6.68
N GLU A 80 -27.52 8.57 -6.63
CA GLU A 80 -28.43 8.27 -7.73
C GLU A 80 -28.06 9.05 -9.00
N ASN A 81 -27.46 10.23 -8.87
CA ASN A 81 -27.03 11.05 -10.00
C ASN A 81 -25.54 10.89 -10.28
N LEU A 82 -25.10 9.63 -10.35
CA LEU A 82 -23.70 9.30 -10.62
C LEU A 82 -23.21 10.02 -11.87
N ASP A 83 -22.22 10.88 -11.71
CA ASP A 83 -21.55 11.59 -12.80
C ASP A 83 -20.10 11.12 -12.97
N LYS A 84 -19.41 11.68 -13.96
CA LYS A 84 -18.04 11.29 -14.29
C LYS A 84 -17.05 11.70 -13.18
N ARG A 85 -17.32 12.77 -12.43
CA ARG A 85 -16.49 13.21 -11.29
C ARG A 85 -16.61 12.24 -10.12
N GLU A 86 -17.82 11.83 -9.77
CA GLU A 86 -18.08 10.84 -8.74
C GLU A 86 -17.51 9.47 -9.12
N VAL A 87 -17.39 9.14 -10.40
CA VAL A 87 -16.66 7.95 -10.82
C VAL A 87 -15.17 8.04 -10.53
N LEU A 88 -14.58 9.22 -10.66
CA LEU A 88 -13.15 9.43 -10.53
C LEU A 88 -12.72 9.74 -9.09
N SER A 89 -13.59 10.34 -8.28
CA SER A 89 -13.31 10.81 -6.92
C SER A 89 -12.91 9.67 -5.97
N PRO A 90 -13.72 8.60 -5.76
CA PRO A 90 -13.37 7.54 -4.81
C PRO A 90 -12.45 6.48 -5.40
N LYS A 91 -12.18 6.51 -6.71
CA LYS A 91 -11.50 5.41 -7.43
C LYS A 91 -10.00 5.60 -7.63
N GLN A 92 -9.45 6.74 -7.27
CA GLN A 92 -8.00 6.95 -7.29
C GLN A 92 -7.33 6.73 -5.93
N THR A 93 -8.08 6.42 -4.86
CA THR A 93 -7.46 6.06 -3.58
C THR A 93 -6.79 4.68 -3.60
N MET A 94 -7.26 3.76 -4.45
CA MET A 94 -6.61 2.46 -4.64
C MET A 94 -5.43 2.58 -5.59
N PHE A 95 -4.26 2.85 -5.02
CA PHE A 95 -2.99 2.77 -5.72
C PHE A 95 -2.47 1.33 -5.68
N ASP A 96 -1.89 0.88 -6.79
CA ASP A 96 -1.36 -0.48 -6.94
C ASP A 96 0.14 -0.44 -7.26
N PRO A 97 0.99 -0.17 -6.25
CA PRO A 97 2.43 -0.02 -6.47
C PRO A 97 3.08 -1.31 -6.95
N LEU A 98 2.51 -2.48 -6.66
CA LEU A 98 3.10 -3.79 -6.96
C LEU A 98 2.36 -4.57 -8.06
N GLY A 99 1.25 -4.04 -8.59
CA GLY A 99 0.53 -4.60 -9.74
C GLY A 99 -0.49 -5.70 -9.43
N PHE A 100 -0.74 -6.02 -8.16
CA PHE A 100 -1.63 -7.12 -7.76
C PHE A 100 -3.13 -6.77 -7.87
N LEU A 101 -3.49 -5.49 -7.81
CA LEU A 101 -4.88 -5.02 -7.99
C LEU A 101 -5.20 -4.76 -9.47
N MET A 102 -4.20 -4.79 -10.36
CA MET A 102 -4.35 -4.49 -11.78
C MET A 102 -5.55 -5.19 -12.45
N PRO A 103 -5.83 -6.49 -12.24
CA PRO A 103 -6.99 -7.15 -12.87
C PRO A 103 -8.33 -6.51 -12.46
N VAL A 104 -8.41 -5.99 -11.24
CA VAL A 104 -9.60 -5.35 -10.69
C VAL A 104 -9.68 -3.90 -11.16
N LEU A 105 -8.57 -3.17 -11.10
CA LEU A 105 -8.48 -1.75 -11.50
C LEU A 105 -8.57 -1.54 -13.02
N LEU A 106 -8.25 -2.53 -13.83
CA LEU A 106 -8.36 -2.43 -15.29
C LEU A 106 -9.81 -2.15 -15.72
N ASN A 107 -10.78 -2.78 -15.05
CA ASN A 107 -12.20 -2.59 -15.38
C ASN A 107 -12.68 -1.15 -15.17
N SER A 108 -12.18 -0.45 -14.14
CA SER A 108 -12.52 0.97 -13.94
C SER A 108 -11.89 1.85 -15.02
N LYS A 109 -10.64 1.58 -15.42
CA LYS A 109 -9.95 2.29 -16.52
C LYS A 109 -10.69 2.10 -17.86
N LEU A 110 -11.15 0.89 -18.16
CA LEU A 110 -11.94 0.62 -19.38
C LEU A 110 -13.31 1.33 -19.34
N LEU A 111 -13.96 1.39 -18.18
CA LEU A 111 -15.20 2.16 -18.03
C LEU A 111 -14.95 3.66 -18.23
N LEU A 112 -13.86 4.18 -17.67
CA LEU A 112 -13.44 5.55 -17.87
C LEU A 112 -13.24 5.86 -19.35
N GLN A 113 -12.49 5.02 -20.06
CA GLN A 113 -12.27 5.16 -21.51
C GLN A 113 -13.59 5.17 -22.30
N LYS A 114 -14.57 4.33 -21.93
CA LYS A 114 -15.90 4.33 -22.55
C LYS A 114 -16.66 5.63 -22.31
N MET A 115 -16.59 6.19 -21.09
CA MET A 115 -17.22 7.48 -20.80
C MET A 115 -16.62 8.61 -21.65
N TRP A 116 -15.31 8.58 -21.89
CA TRP A 116 -14.64 9.52 -22.80
C TRP A 116 -15.12 9.34 -24.24
N ALA A 117 -15.16 8.10 -24.74
CA ALA A 117 -15.60 7.81 -26.10
C ALA A 117 -17.07 8.19 -26.35
N CYS A 118 -17.93 8.07 -25.33
CA CYS A 118 -19.33 8.48 -25.40
C CYS A 118 -19.57 9.99 -25.24
N GLY A 119 -18.51 10.80 -25.02
CA GLY A 119 -18.65 12.25 -24.86
C GLY A 119 -19.40 12.68 -23.60
N VAL A 120 -19.41 11.86 -22.55
CA VAL A 120 -20.13 12.18 -21.30
C VAL A 120 -19.42 13.36 -20.60
N GLY A 121 -20.20 14.40 -20.30
CA GLY A 121 -19.75 15.58 -19.56
C GLY A 121 -19.34 15.25 -18.12
N TRP A 122 -18.65 16.18 -17.47
CA TRP A 122 -18.11 15.98 -16.12
C TRP A 122 -19.21 15.85 -15.06
N ASP A 123 -20.20 16.73 -15.11
CA ASP A 123 -21.30 16.84 -14.14
C ASP A 123 -22.63 16.36 -14.76
N THR A 124 -22.54 15.52 -15.79
CA THR A 124 -23.70 14.94 -16.48
C THR A 124 -23.98 13.53 -15.93
N PRO A 125 -25.24 13.20 -15.60
CA PRO A 125 -25.60 11.85 -15.18
C PRO A 125 -25.14 10.80 -16.19
N LEU A 126 -24.54 9.72 -15.69
CA LEU A 126 -24.06 8.64 -16.53
C LEU A 126 -25.22 7.94 -17.26
N PRO A 127 -25.04 7.58 -18.53
CA PRO A 127 -25.94 6.68 -19.23
C PRO A 127 -26.16 5.37 -18.45
N VAL A 128 -27.40 4.88 -18.44
CA VAL A 128 -27.83 3.72 -17.63
C VAL A 128 -26.93 2.49 -17.83
N ASN A 129 -26.51 2.24 -19.07
CA ASN A 129 -25.62 1.13 -19.43
C ASN A 129 -24.22 1.24 -18.79
N ILE A 130 -23.66 2.45 -18.66
CA ILE A 130 -22.37 2.71 -18.03
C ILE A 130 -22.51 2.67 -16.51
N LYS A 131 -23.54 3.34 -15.98
CA LYS A 131 -23.85 3.36 -14.55
C LYS A 131 -24.04 1.96 -13.98
N SER A 132 -24.81 1.10 -14.66
CA SER A 132 -25.02 -0.30 -14.23
C SER A 132 -23.70 -1.08 -14.17
N LYS A 133 -22.84 -0.95 -15.17
CA LYS A 133 -21.52 -1.62 -15.20
C LYS A 133 -20.58 -1.09 -14.11
N TYR A 134 -20.61 0.21 -13.88
CA TYR A 134 -19.89 0.86 -12.80
C TYR A 134 -20.30 0.29 -11.44
N LEU A 135 -21.60 0.27 -11.14
CA LEU A 135 -22.12 -0.17 -9.84
C LEU A 135 -21.81 -1.65 -9.61
N LYS A 136 -21.96 -2.49 -10.65
CA LYS A 136 -21.60 -3.90 -10.58
C LYS A 136 -20.10 -4.10 -10.28
N TRP A 137 -19.23 -3.30 -10.88
CA TRP A 137 -17.79 -3.34 -10.56
C TRP A 137 -17.52 -2.81 -9.14
N TYR A 138 -18.15 -1.70 -8.76
CA TYR A 138 -17.93 -1.04 -7.47
C TYR A 138 -18.33 -1.94 -6.30
N ASN A 139 -19.50 -2.56 -6.36
CA ASN A 139 -19.98 -3.47 -5.32
C ASN A 139 -19.10 -4.72 -5.18
N ARG A 140 -18.38 -5.12 -6.25
CA ARG A 140 -17.45 -6.27 -6.18
C ARG A 140 -16.13 -5.93 -5.49
N LEU A 141 -15.82 -4.65 -5.28
CA LEU A 141 -14.59 -4.27 -4.57
C LEU A 141 -14.60 -4.72 -3.11
N GLU A 142 -15.76 -4.99 -2.50
CA GLU A 142 -15.86 -5.56 -1.15
C GLU A 142 -15.03 -6.83 -0.98
N VAL A 143 -14.93 -7.66 -2.02
CA VAL A 143 -14.15 -8.89 -2.00
C VAL A 143 -12.66 -8.62 -1.77
N LEU A 144 -12.16 -7.41 -2.10
CA LEU A 144 -10.77 -7.03 -1.80
C LEU A 144 -10.49 -6.95 -0.30
N ASN A 145 -11.52 -6.75 0.55
CA ASN A 145 -11.34 -6.73 2.00
C ASN A 145 -10.92 -8.10 2.55
N GLU A 146 -11.21 -9.19 1.83
CA GLU A 146 -10.81 -10.55 2.18
C GLU A 146 -9.43 -10.92 1.63
N LEU A 147 -8.95 -10.17 0.62
CA LEU A 147 -7.66 -10.45 -0.01
C LEU A 147 -6.52 -10.15 0.97
N ARG A 148 -5.69 -11.16 1.21
CA ARG A 148 -4.41 -11.04 1.91
C ARG A 148 -3.32 -11.52 0.98
N ILE A 149 -2.36 -10.65 0.69
CA ILE A 149 -1.21 -10.96 -0.15
C ILE A 149 0.00 -11.07 0.77
N PRO A 150 0.55 -12.27 0.98
CA PRO A 150 1.79 -12.41 1.70
C PRO A 150 2.84 -11.49 1.06
N ARG A 151 3.48 -10.63 1.86
CA ARG A 151 4.57 -9.78 1.36
C ARG A 151 5.71 -10.66 0.83
N ARG A 152 5.87 -11.84 1.43
CA ARG A 152 6.81 -12.87 1.05
C ARG A 152 6.14 -13.92 0.16
N MET A 153 6.58 -14.00 -1.09
CA MET A 153 6.25 -15.12 -1.97
C MET A 153 7.32 -16.20 -1.77
N GLU A 154 7.05 -17.20 -0.94
CA GLU A 154 7.98 -18.31 -0.69
C GLU A 154 8.06 -19.22 -1.92
N PHE A 155 9.03 -18.97 -2.81
CA PHE A 155 9.30 -19.86 -3.95
C PHE A 155 10.43 -20.86 -3.69
N MET A 156 11.16 -20.77 -2.58
CA MET A 156 12.16 -21.74 -2.14
C MET A 156 12.36 -21.69 -0.63
N ASP A 157 12.63 -22.85 -0.04
CA ASP A 157 13.07 -23.00 1.35
C ASP A 157 14.31 -22.12 1.60
N LYS A 158 14.13 -21.15 2.50
CA LYS A 158 15.16 -20.57 3.39
C LYS A 158 14.49 -19.58 4.34
N SER A 159 14.63 -19.82 5.63
CA SER A 159 14.34 -18.98 6.82
C SER A 159 14.31 -17.45 6.61
N PHE A 160 13.12 -16.84 6.82
CA PHE A 160 12.76 -15.45 7.17
C PHE A 160 13.55 -14.24 6.60
N TRP A 161 12.82 -13.23 6.05
CA TRP A 161 13.38 -11.95 5.57
C TRP A 161 12.66 -10.73 6.18
N LEU A 162 13.41 -9.67 6.52
CA LEU A 162 12.90 -8.40 7.08
C LEU A 162 12.97 -7.28 6.02
N LEU A 163 11.83 -6.74 5.59
CA LEU A 163 11.82 -5.56 4.71
C LEU A 163 11.93 -4.28 5.53
N HIS A 164 12.95 -3.49 5.22
CA HIS A 164 13.17 -2.16 5.78
C HIS A 164 13.09 -1.11 4.67
N VAL A 165 12.09 -0.23 4.75
CA VAL A 165 11.93 0.89 3.81
C VAL A 165 12.70 2.09 4.38
N ALA A 166 13.55 2.69 3.56
CA ALA A 166 14.25 3.92 3.93
C ALA A 166 14.25 4.83 2.71
N SER A 167 13.87 6.10 2.91
CA SER A 167 14.04 7.15 1.91
C SER A 167 15.01 8.19 2.47
N CYS A 168 16.10 8.46 1.75
CA CYS A 168 16.88 9.67 1.98
C CYS A 168 16.16 10.83 1.30
N ILE A 169 15.75 11.83 2.08
CA ILE A 169 15.40 13.14 1.53
C ILE A 169 16.69 13.97 1.65
N VAL A 170 17.18 14.47 0.52
CA VAL A 170 18.33 15.39 0.44
C VAL A 170 17.85 16.80 0.72
#